data_AF-A0A3N1HQ84-F1
#
_entry.id   AF-A0A3N1HQ84-F1
#
_cell.length_a   1.000
_cell.length_b   1.000
_cell.length_c   1.000
_cell.angle_alpha   90.00
_cell.angle_beta   90.00
_cell.angle_gamma   90.00
#
_symmetry.space_group_name_H-M   'P 1'
#
loop_
_entity.id
_entity.type
_entity.pdbx_description
1 polymer ?
#
loop_
_entity_poly.entity_id
_entity_poly.type
_entity_poly.pdbx_seq_one_letter_code
_entity_poly.pdbx_strand_id
1 'polypeptide(L)'
;MDSSVLINVIGIRMEAQDVDAVRQGLAERIRGSVRVQIPVAAVIETAQHVQRIPAGNGDHRRACAEKLSGVIKDALRGEAPWAFRGLHWDEALLRDFLDQAPPVPNYVDAMSTRAHEAGDLLILSELRRLRASYPQDVVQIGVWTLDDGLQNIVDQLPGAARRR
;
A
#
# COMPACT_ATOMS: atom_id res chain seq x y z
N MET A 1 1.37 0.82 -3.25
CA MET A 1 0.61 1.87 -2.53
C MET A 1 0.10 1.26 -1.24
N ASP A 2 0.13 2.00 -0.15
CA ASP A 2 -0.35 1.56 1.16
C ASP A 2 -1.84 1.92 1.40
N SER A 3 -2.46 1.33 2.44
CA SER A 3 -3.82 1.60 2.87
C SER A 3 -4.05 3.08 3.20
N SER A 4 -3.10 3.76 3.85
CA SER A 4 -3.18 5.19 4.17
C SER A 4 -3.46 6.06 2.94
N VAL A 5 -2.82 5.79 1.81
CA VAL A 5 -3.08 6.48 0.54
C VAL A 5 -4.41 6.04 -0.05
N LEU A 6 -4.73 4.75 -0.04
CA LEU A 6 -5.97 4.22 -0.61
C LEU A 6 -7.22 4.75 0.10
N ILE A 7 -7.15 4.95 1.43
CA ILE A 7 -8.16 5.60 2.26
C ILE A 7 -8.44 7.03 1.75
N ASN A 8 -7.41 7.78 1.38
CA ASN A 8 -7.54 9.12 0.81
C ASN A 8 -8.12 9.08 -0.62
N VAL A 9 -7.73 8.09 -1.44
CA VAL A 9 -8.28 7.90 -2.79
C VAL A 9 -9.79 7.68 -2.75
N ILE A 10 -10.29 6.83 -1.84
CA ILE A 10 -11.73 6.58 -1.72
C ILE A 10 -12.45 7.64 -0.88
N GLY A 11 -11.70 8.39 -0.06
CA GLY A 11 -12.16 9.56 0.67
C GLY A 11 -12.97 9.23 1.92
N ILE A 12 -12.47 8.34 2.79
CA ILE A 12 -13.08 8.09 4.11
C ILE A 12 -12.93 9.36 4.96
N ARG A 13 -14.02 10.10 5.20
CA ARG A 13 -13.94 11.48 5.75
C ARG A 13 -13.27 11.61 7.12
N MET A 14 -13.31 10.56 7.93
CA MET A 14 -12.76 10.57 9.30
C MET A 14 -11.28 10.20 9.36
N GLU A 15 -10.72 9.71 8.25
CA GLU A 15 -9.38 9.11 8.20
C GLU A 15 -8.54 9.65 7.04
N ALA A 16 -9.18 10.19 6.00
CA ALA A 16 -8.49 10.85 4.91
C ALA A 16 -7.92 12.19 5.40
N GLN A 17 -6.60 12.26 5.47
CA GLN A 17 -5.84 13.40 5.99
C GLN A 17 -5.44 14.40 4.90
N ASP A 18 -5.25 13.95 3.66
CA ASP A 18 -4.68 14.77 2.59
C ASP A 18 -5.16 14.35 1.19
N VAL A 19 -6.48 14.43 0.98
CA VAL A 19 -7.14 14.01 -0.27
C VAL A 19 -6.60 14.78 -1.48
N ASP A 20 -6.33 16.07 -1.33
CA ASP A 20 -5.88 16.92 -2.43
C ASP A 20 -4.42 16.62 -2.81
N ALA A 21 -3.52 16.43 -1.83
CA ALA A 21 -2.15 15.99 -2.14
C ALA A 21 -2.13 14.59 -2.78
N VAL A 22 -2.98 13.66 -2.34
CA VAL A 22 -3.07 12.32 -2.96
C VAL A 22 -3.58 12.40 -4.39
N ARG A 23 -4.59 13.25 -4.66
CA ARG A 23 -5.07 13.49 -6.03
C ARG A 23 -3.99 14.09 -6.92
N GLN A 24 -3.27 15.09 -6.43
CA GLN A 24 -2.13 15.67 -7.16
C GLN A 24 -1.06 14.61 -7.42
N GLY A 25 -0.70 13.82 -6.40
CA GLY A 25 0.29 12.75 -6.51
C GLY A 25 -0.10 11.64 -7.48
N LEU A 26 -1.40 11.33 -7.62
CA LEU A 26 -1.93 10.45 -8.68
C LEU A 26 -1.75 11.09 -10.06
N ALA A 27 -2.13 12.36 -10.22
CA ALA A 27 -2.00 13.07 -11.50
C ALA A 27 -0.54 13.18 -11.96
N GLU A 28 0.40 13.40 -11.04
CA GLU A 28 1.84 13.38 -11.31
C GLU A 28 2.32 11.99 -11.75
N ARG A 29 1.88 10.93 -11.09
CA ARG A 29 2.20 9.54 -11.47
C ARG A 29 1.66 9.18 -12.84
N ILE A 30 0.44 9.59 -13.16
CA ILE A 30 -0.13 9.41 -14.51
C ILE A 30 0.73 10.13 -15.54
N ARG A 31 1.08 11.41 -15.32
CA ARG A 31 1.95 12.18 -16.23
C ARG A 31 3.34 11.57 -16.38
N GLY A 32 3.89 11.03 -15.30
CA GLY A 32 5.19 10.35 -15.28
C GLY A 32 5.16 8.90 -15.79
N SER A 33 4.02 8.40 -16.29
CA SER A 33 3.84 7.00 -16.69
C SER A 33 4.16 5.99 -15.59
N VAL A 34 4.03 6.39 -14.32
CA VAL A 34 4.23 5.54 -13.15
C VAL A 34 3.00 4.65 -12.97
N ARG A 35 3.25 3.34 -12.83
CA ARG A 35 2.22 2.35 -12.49
C ARG A 35 2.10 2.22 -10.98
N VAL A 36 0.87 2.16 -10.48
CA VAL A 36 0.54 2.05 -9.06
C VAL A 36 -0.04 0.68 -8.78
N GLN A 37 0.76 -0.18 -8.15
CA GLN A 37 0.30 -1.47 -7.65
C GLN A 37 -0.42 -1.32 -6.31
N ILE A 38 -1.51 -2.09 -6.15
CA ILE A 38 -2.30 -2.21 -4.92
C ILE A 38 -1.99 -3.58 -4.27
N PRO A 39 -1.22 -3.62 -3.18
CA PRO A 39 -0.97 -4.83 -2.39
C PRO A 39 -2.25 -5.38 -1.77
N VAL A 40 -2.28 -6.67 -1.46
CA VAL A 40 -3.48 -7.30 -0.87
C VAL A 40 -3.76 -6.76 0.53
N ALA A 41 -2.71 -6.51 1.33
CA ALA A 41 -2.82 -5.91 2.66
C ALA A 41 -3.60 -4.59 2.61
N ALA A 42 -3.20 -3.68 1.71
CA ALA A 42 -3.85 -2.39 1.56
C ALA A 42 -5.35 -2.51 1.22
N VAL A 43 -5.73 -3.50 0.39
CA VAL A 43 -7.13 -3.78 0.07
C VAL A 43 -7.90 -4.23 1.31
N ILE A 44 -7.36 -5.21 2.05
CA ILE A 44 -8.02 -5.79 3.23
C ILE A 44 -8.18 -4.75 4.33
N GLU A 45 -7.12 -4.00 4.64
CA GLU A 45 -7.15 -2.95 5.67
C GLU A 45 -8.11 -1.84 5.31
N THR A 46 -8.05 -1.32 4.08
CA THR A 46 -8.97 -0.27 3.64
C THR A 46 -10.42 -0.76 3.71
N ALA A 47 -10.69 -2.02 3.35
CA ALA A 47 -12.03 -2.60 3.47
C ALA A 47 -12.51 -2.68 4.94
N GLN A 48 -11.62 -2.97 5.89
CA GLN A 48 -11.93 -2.93 7.32
C GLN A 48 -12.25 -1.50 7.79
N HIS A 49 -11.49 -0.50 7.33
CA HIS A 49 -11.78 0.91 7.60
C HIS A 49 -13.16 1.33 7.07
N VAL A 50 -13.53 0.90 5.86
CA VAL A 50 -14.88 1.11 5.31
C VAL A 50 -15.96 0.50 6.22
N GLN A 51 -15.74 -0.71 6.73
CA GLN A 51 -16.69 -1.36 7.65
C GLN A 51 -16.85 -0.62 8.98
N ARG A 52 -15.77 0.00 9.48
CA ARG A 52 -15.77 0.79 10.72
C ARG A 52 -16.48 2.14 10.60
N ILE A 53 -16.87 2.58 9.40
CA ILE A 53 -17.67 3.79 9.21
C ILE A 53 -18.99 3.68 10.01
N PRO A 54 -19.28 4.64 10.92
CA PRO A 54 -20.40 4.56 11.86
C PRO A 54 -21.75 4.22 11.21
N ALA A 55 -22.62 3.52 11.94
CA ALA A 55 -23.93 3.08 11.46
C ALA A 55 -24.80 4.23 10.92
N GLY A 56 -24.72 5.41 11.52
CA GLY A 56 -25.42 6.63 11.07
C GLY A 56 -24.94 7.20 9.72
N ASN A 57 -23.83 6.69 9.17
CA ASN A 57 -23.22 7.16 7.92
C ASN A 57 -23.30 6.07 6.82
N GLY A 58 -24.44 5.37 6.71
CA GLY A 58 -24.62 4.26 5.78
C GLY A 58 -24.36 4.60 4.31
N ASP A 59 -24.82 5.76 3.84
CA ASP A 59 -24.60 6.20 2.46
C ASP A 59 -23.11 6.48 2.19
N HIS A 60 -22.40 7.06 3.16
CA HIS A 60 -20.96 7.27 3.05
C HIS A 60 -20.20 5.94 3.00
N ARG A 61 -20.60 4.97 3.83
CA ARG A 61 -20.03 3.61 3.82
C ARG A 61 -20.23 2.93 2.47
N ARG A 62 -21.44 3.00 1.91
CA ARG A 62 -21.75 2.48 0.57
C ARG A 62 -20.87 3.15 -0.49
N ALA A 63 -20.82 4.49 -0.50
CA ALA A 63 -20.02 5.22 -1.48
C ALA A 63 -18.51 4.88 -1.41
N CYS A 64 -17.96 4.67 -0.21
CA CYS A 64 -16.57 4.25 -0.06
C CYS A 64 -16.34 2.81 -0.57
N ALA A 65 -17.27 1.89 -0.29
CA ALA A 65 -17.20 0.52 -0.80
C ALA A 65 -17.28 0.47 -2.34
N GLU A 66 -18.15 1.28 -2.94
CA GLU A 66 -18.27 1.40 -4.41
C GLU A 66 -16.99 1.94 -5.03
N LYS A 67 -16.38 2.96 -4.44
CA LYS A 67 -15.09 3.51 -4.90
C LYS A 67 -13.95 2.50 -4.76
N LEU A 68 -13.85 1.80 -3.62
CA LEU A 68 -12.84 0.75 -3.43
C LEU A 68 -13.00 -0.35 -4.46
N SER A 69 -14.24 -0.80 -4.72
CA SER A 69 -14.54 -1.76 -5.79
C SER A 69 -14.13 -1.25 -7.16
N GLY A 70 -14.41 0.03 -7.45
CA GLY A 70 -14.00 0.70 -8.69
C GLY A 70 -12.49 0.65 -8.89
N VAL A 71 -11.72 1.13 -7.91
CA VAL A 71 -10.25 1.13 -7.96
C VAL A 71 -9.67 -0.28 -8.20
N ILE A 72 -10.23 -1.31 -7.54
CA ILE A 72 -9.80 -2.71 -7.74
C ILE A 72 -10.11 -3.17 -9.17
N LYS A 73 -11.31 -2.87 -9.70
CA LYS A 73 -11.68 -3.22 -11.08
C LYS A 73 -10.79 -2.51 -12.10
N ASP A 74 -10.43 -1.25 -11.86
CA ASP A 74 -9.55 -0.47 -12.73
C ASP A 74 -8.14 -1.09 -12.73
N ALA A 75 -7.63 -1.49 -11.56
CA ALA A 75 -6.36 -2.20 -11.44
C ALA A 75 -6.36 -3.53 -12.20
N LEU A 76 -7.43 -4.32 -12.09
CA LEU A 76 -7.61 -5.58 -12.81
C LEU A 76 -7.69 -5.40 -14.33
N ARG A 77 -8.25 -4.27 -14.78
CA ARG A 77 -8.27 -3.88 -16.21
C ARG A 77 -6.96 -3.26 -16.69
N GLY A 78 -6.04 -2.96 -15.79
CA GLY A 78 -4.78 -2.28 -16.11
C GLY A 78 -4.95 -0.81 -16.51
N GLU A 79 -6.04 -0.18 -16.08
CA GLU A 79 -6.32 1.24 -16.37
C GLU A 79 -5.37 2.14 -15.58
N ALA A 80 -4.73 3.08 -16.25
CA ALA A 80 -3.74 3.96 -15.62
C ALA A 80 -4.40 4.81 -14.51
N PRO A 81 -3.71 5.05 -13.38
CA PRO A 81 -2.34 4.61 -13.08
C PRO A 81 -2.27 3.19 -12.51
N TRP A 82 -3.39 2.52 -12.30
CA TRP A 82 -3.49 1.28 -11.55
C TRP A 82 -2.85 0.09 -12.26
N ALA A 83 -2.20 -0.78 -11.49
CA ALA A 83 -1.67 -2.04 -11.97
C ALA A 83 -2.06 -3.16 -11.01
N PHE A 84 -2.44 -4.30 -11.56
CA PHE A 84 -2.61 -5.53 -10.81
C PHE A 84 -1.43 -6.46 -11.08
N ARG A 85 -0.84 -6.98 -10.00
CA ARG A 85 0.15 -8.04 -10.05
C ARG A 85 -0.20 -9.04 -8.96
N GLY A 86 -0.38 -10.29 -9.33
CA GLY A 86 -0.80 -11.33 -8.39
C GLY A 86 0.21 -11.50 -7.25
N LEU A 87 -0.30 -11.62 -6.02
CA LEU A 87 0.48 -12.09 -4.89
C LEU A 87 0.60 -13.62 -4.96
N HIS A 88 1.82 -14.13 -5.02
CA HIS A 88 2.07 -15.55 -4.91
C HIS A 88 2.15 -15.90 -3.42
N TRP A 89 1.05 -16.39 -2.86
CA TRP A 89 0.99 -16.87 -1.48
C TRP A 89 1.66 -18.25 -1.40
N ASP A 90 2.94 -18.25 -1.05
CA ASP A 90 3.77 -19.46 -0.95
C ASP A 90 4.56 -19.47 0.37
N GLU A 91 5.20 -20.60 0.67
CA GLU A 91 6.01 -20.78 1.88
C GLU A 91 7.11 -19.72 1.99
N ALA A 92 7.76 -19.37 0.88
CA ALA A 92 8.82 -18.38 0.89
C ALA A 92 8.29 -16.98 1.23
N LEU A 93 7.05 -16.64 0.88
CA LEU A 93 6.44 -15.35 1.22
C LEU A 93 6.15 -15.33 2.72
N LEU A 94 5.60 -16.42 3.24
CA LEU A 94 5.32 -16.57 4.66
C LEU A 94 6.58 -16.52 5.51
N ARG A 95 7.68 -17.12 5.06
CA ARG A 95 8.99 -17.02 5.74
C ARG A 95 9.50 -15.59 5.73
N ASP A 96 9.51 -14.91 4.57
CA ASP A 96 9.92 -13.49 4.50
C ASP A 96 9.03 -12.58 5.36
N PHE A 97 7.72 -12.85 5.39
CA PHE A 97 6.75 -12.16 6.23
C PHE A 97 7.06 -12.30 7.72
N LEU A 98 7.39 -13.51 8.18
CA LEU A 98 7.65 -13.81 9.59
C LEU A 98 9.05 -13.37 10.04
N ASP A 99 10.07 -13.73 9.27
CA ASP A 99 11.47 -13.57 9.65
C ASP A 99 11.94 -12.14 9.43
N GLN A 100 11.52 -11.52 8.30
CA GLN A 100 12.00 -10.22 7.82
C GLN A 100 13.54 -10.13 7.78
N ALA A 101 14.07 -9.00 7.33
CA ALA A 101 15.50 -8.74 7.38
C ALA A 101 15.75 -7.29 7.81
N PRO A 102 16.83 -7.02 8.57
CA PRO A 102 17.20 -5.67 8.93
C PRO A 102 17.21 -4.73 7.71
N PRO A 103 16.70 -3.49 7.84
CA PRO A 103 16.29 -2.81 9.08
C PRO A 103 14.86 -3.15 9.57
N VAL A 104 14.11 -4.03 8.89
CA VAL A 104 12.73 -4.37 9.26
C VAL A 104 12.75 -5.36 10.44
N PRO A 105 12.01 -5.12 11.54
CA PRO A 105 11.90 -6.08 12.63
C PRO A 105 11.16 -7.35 12.17
N ASN A 106 11.48 -8.50 12.77
CA ASN A 106 10.71 -9.72 12.56
C ASN A 106 9.26 -9.55 13.08
N TYR A 107 8.38 -10.49 12.74
CA TYR A 107 6.98 -10.44 13.11
C TYR A 107 6.75 -10.31 14.63
N VAL A 108 7.47 -11.10 15.44
CA VAL A 108 7.28 -11.09 16.89
C VAL A 108 7.67 -9.74 17.49
N ASP A 109 8.80 -9.18 17.07
CA ASP A 109 9.30 -7.89 17.54
C ASP A 109 8.39 -6.74 17.09
N ALA A 110 7.96 -6.75 15.83
CA ALA A 110 7.03 -5.76 15.28
C ALA A 110 5.73 -5.72 16.09
N MET A 111 5.12 -6.90 16.34
CA MET A 111 3.85 -6.98 17.08
C MET A 111 4.02 -6.62 18.56
N SER A 112 5.14 -7.02 19.19
CA SER A 112 5.38 -6.78 20.61
C SER A 112 5.68 -5.32 20.92
N THR A 113 6.38 -4.63 20.02
CA THR A 113 6.72 -3.21 20.16
C THR A 113 5.65 -2.28 19.61
N ARG A 114 4.70 -2.81 18.83
CA ARG A 114 3.73 -2.03 18.03
C ARG A 114 4.41 -1.03 17.10
N ALA A 115 5.63 -1.34 16.67
CA ALA A 115 6.37 -0.50 15.75
C ALA A 115 5.73 -0.51 14.36
N HIS A 116 5.17 -1.66 13.94
CA HIS A 116 4.56 -1.87 12.63
C HIS A 116 3.35 -2.79 12.72
N GLU A 117 2.41 -2.63 11.80
CA GLU A 117 1.27 -3.51 11.65
C GLU A 117 1.61 -4.75 10.79
N ALA A 118 0.78 -5.79 10.88
CA ALA A 118 0.98 -6.98 10.06
C ALA A 118 0.86 -6.66 8.55
N GLY A 119 0.02 -5.70 8.17
CA GLY A 119 -0.07 -5.25 6.78
C GLY A 119 1.22 -4.61 6.28
N ASP A 120 1.89 -3.80 7.09
CA ASP A 120 3.20 -3.21 6.75
C ASP A 120 4.20 -4.29 6.38
N LEU A 121 4.32 -5.33 7.23
CA LEU A 121 5.23 -6.45 6.99
C LEU A 121 4.89 -7.19 5.70
N LEU A 122 3.60 -7.37 5.40
CA LEU A 122 3.17 -8.01 4.15
C LEU A 122 3.50 -7.13 2.93
N ILE A 123 3.23 -5.82 2.99
CA ILE A 123 3.58 -4.86 1.93
C ILE A 123 5.08 -4.87 1.66
N LEU A 124 5.91 -4.89 2.71
CA LEU A 124 7.36 -4.93 2.59
C LEU A 124 7.85 -6.25 1.95
N SER A 125 7.21 -7.37 2.29
CA SER A 125 7.52 -8.68 1.70
C SER A 125 7.13 -8.74 0.22
N GLU A 126 5.96 -8.18 -0.12
CA GLU A 126 5.51 -7.99 -1.51
C GLU A 126 6.47 -7.09 -2.30
N LEU A 127 6.92 -5.98 -1.70
CA LEU A 127 7.89 -5.05 -2.30
C LEU A 127 9.21 -5.76 -2.66
N ARG A 128 9.77 -6.55 -1.74
CA ARG A 128 11.02 -7.29 -1.99
C ARG A 128 10.87 -8.25 -3.17
N ARG A 129 9.78 -9.02 -3.22
CA ARG A 129 9.49 -9.93 -4.33
C ARG A 129 9.31 -9.19 -5.66
N LEU A 130 8.62 -8.06 -5.61
CA LEU A 130 8.41 -7.23 -6.79
C LEU A 130 9.74 -6.69 -7.30
N ARG A 131 10.59 -6.14 -6.44
CA ARG A 131 11.95 -5.71 -6.78
C ARG A 131 12.79 -6.85 -7.36
N ALA A 132 12.78 -8.03 -6.75
CA ALA A 132 13.50 -9.20 -7.26
C ALA A 132 13.03 -9.65 -8.66
N SER A 133 11.81 -9.27 -9.07
CA SER A 133 11.25 -9.63 -10.38
C SER A 133 11.65 -8.66 -11.51
N TYR A 134 12.36 -7.57 -11.21
CA TYR A 134 12.78 -6.56 -12.20
C TYR A 134 14.25 -6.16 -12.04
N PRO A 135 14.95 -5.88 -13.16
CA PRO A 135 16.27 -5.26 -13.11
C PRO A 135 16.19 -3.91 -12.39
N GLN A 136 16.87 -3.78 -11.25
CA GLN A 136 16.79 -2.61 -10.36
C GLN A 136 17.47 -1.36 -10.94
N ASP A 137 18.31 -1.53 -11.96
CA ASP A 137 18.94 -0.48 -12.76
C ASP A 137 17.98 0.11 -13.81
N VAL A 138 16.92 -0.61 -14.15
CA VAL A 138 15.92 -0.20 -15.16
C VAL A 138 14.61 0.26 -14.52
N VAL A 139 14.16 -0.43 -13.47
CA VAL A 139 12.85 -0.18 -12.84
C VAL A 139 13.03 0.18 -11.37
N GLN A 140 12.62 1.39 -11.02
CA GLN A 140 12.53 1.82 -9.63
C GLN A 140 11.17 1.47 -9.04
N ILE A 141 11.19 0.77 -7.91
CA ILE A 141 9.97 0.31 -7.22
C ILE A 141 10.04 0.77 -5.77
N GLY A 142 9.02 1.49 -5.33
CA GLY A 142 8.91 2.00 -3.97
C GLY A 142 7.51 1.83 -3.39
N VAL A 143 7.37 2.19 -2.12
CA VAL A 143 6.08 2.27 -1.44
C VAL A 143 5.63 3.73 -1.47
N TRP A 144 4.34 3.92 -1.72
CA TRP A 144 3.69 5.21 -1.53
C TRP A 144 2.75 5.06 -0.33
N THR A 145 3.10 5.75 0.75
CA THR A 145 2.39 5.74 2.03
C THR A 145 2.30 7.18 2.57
N LEU A 146 1.29 7.44 3.41
CA LEU A 146 1.22 8.62 4.29
C LEU A 146 1.50 8.25 5.76
N ASP A 147 1.75 6.98 6.05
CA ASP A 147 2.16 6.51 7.37
C ASP A 147 3.67 6.77 7.56
N ASP A 148 4.01 7.61 8.53
CA ASP A 148 5.39 7.98 8.83
C ASP A 148 6.23 6.78 9.31
N GLY A 149 5.63 5.82 10.01
CA GLY A 149 6.32 4.62 10.50
C GLY A 149 6.77 3.73 9.35
N LEU A 150 5.85 3.42 8.43
CA LEU A 150 6.14 2.68 7.21
C LEU A 150 7.10 3.46 6.30
N GLN A 151 6.92 4.78 6.17
CA GLN A 151 7.81 5.62 5.37
C GLN A 151 9.25 5.60 5.90
N ASN A 152 9.43 5.70 7.22
CA ASN A 152 10.74 5.65 7.86
C ASN A 152 11.47 4.32 7.61
N ILE A 153 10.76 3.20 7.59
CA ILE A 153 11.35 1.91 7.21
C ILE A 153 11.74 1.92 5.73
N VAL A 154 10.84 2.33 4.86
CA VAL A 154 11.04 2.29 3.40
C VAL A 154 12.26 3.10 3.00
N ASP A 155 12.49 4.25 3.63
CA ASP A 155 13.64 5.12 3.36
C ASP A 155 14.99 4.50 3.79
N GLN A 156 14.96 3.53 4.72
CA GLN A 156 16.15 2.79 5.15
C GLN A 156 16.42 1.54 4.31
N LEU A 157 15.49 1.12 3.45
CA LEU A 157 15.67 -0.08 2.64
C LEU A 157 16.72 0.14 1.53
N PRO A 158 17.52 -0.90 1.21
CA PRO A 158 18.37 -0.88 0.02
C PRO A 158 17.56 -0.59 -1.25
N GLY A 159 18.07 0.27 -2.12
CA GLY A 159 17.37 0.67 -3.35
C GLY A 159 16.22 1.66 -3.15
N ALA A 160 16.07 2.25 -1.95
CA ALA A 160 15.22 3.43 -1.77
C ALA A 160 15.68 4.57 -2.70
N ALA A 161 14.75 5.18 -3.42
CA ALA A 161 15.04 6.37 -4.19
C ALA A 161 15.42 7.48 -3.20
N ARG A 162 16.69 7.87 -3.14
CA ARG A 162 17.12 9.00 -2.31
C ARG A 162 16.31 10.23 -2.73
N ARG A 163 15.52 10.78 -1.81
CA ARG A 163 14.85 12.07 -2.02
C ARG A 163 15.92 13.08 -2.46
N ARG A 164 15.78 13.60 -3.69
CA ARG A 164 16.53 14.77 -4.14
C ARG A 164 15.79 16.02 -3.72
#